data_AF-A0A8I6TL28-F1
#
_entry.id   AF-A0A8I6TL28-F1
#
_cell.length_a   1.000
_cell.length_b   1.000
_cell.length_c   1.000
_cell.angle_alpha   90.00
_cell.angle_beta   90.00
_cell.angle_gamma   90.00
#
_symmetry.space_group_name_H-M   'P 1'
#
loop_
_entity.id
_entity.type
_entity.pdbx_description
1 polymer ?
#
loop_
_entity_poly.entity_id
_entity_poly.type
_entity_poly.pdbx_seq_one_letter_code
_entity_poly.pdbx_strand_id
1 'polypeptide(L)'
;MLIGSSILKSMKSGHEDLHKIISDLDHLKYTHESFTNAQNTTWENMSKWACKEKNSAMTDTFQHLFQLNCLWSEVQREYIESIKKLKMQFKKILQSELDLDKSKAHLKHLQQKESEFVRKASQCPQEAAAEKIQILANQVQTSHTEVNRKVVENENTKVIATKDGLDEISQSYIQMVDKNSIIARAQYDIVKILPNFRNQELQNVRFPGSAEIRNIVHMAKQNIILYKPYFHNTSSPPPPYAVVANQNSSRSSLENSYNSLSPVPGV
;
A
#
# COMPACT_ATOMS: atom_id res chain seq x y z
N MET A 1 14.64 13.28 -20.18
CA MET A 1 13.70 13.06 -21.29
C MET A 1 13.96 11.67 -21.88
N LEU A 2 13.42 10.61 -21.26
CA LEU A 2 13.56 9.21 -21.71
C LEU A 2 12.28 8.38 -21.45
N ILE A 3 11.17 9.06 -21.12
CA ILE A 3 9.92 8.43 -20.66
C ILE A 3 9.00 8.09 -21.85
N GLY A 4 9.18 8.74 -23.00
CA GLY A 4 8.27 8.59 -24.16
C GLY A 4 8.38 7.25 -24.91
N SER A 5 9.57 6.64 -24.97
CA SER A 5 9.81 5.45 -25.80
C SER A 5 9.21 4.16 -25.20
N SER A 6 9.13 4.09 -23.86
CA SER A 6 8.65 2.94 -23.11
C SER A 6 7.12 2.86 -23.12
N ILE A 7 6.44 4.02 -23.01
CA ILE A 7 4.98 4.14 -23.03
C ILE A 7 4.44 3.77 -24.43
N LEU A 8 5.09 4.24 -25.50
CA LEU A 8 4.67 3.97 -26.87
C LEU A 8 4.79 2.50 -27.29
N LYS A 9 5.71 1.73 -26.69
CA LYS A 9 5.78 0.27 -26.89
C LYS A 9 4.74 -0.49 -26.06
N SER A 10 4.35 0.04 -24.90
CA SER A 10 3.35 -0.53 -24.00
C SER A 10 1.91 -0.48 -24.54
N MET A 11 1.56 0.56 -25.31
CA MET A 11 0.20 0.68 -25.88
C MET A 11 -0.12 -0.41 -26.92
N LYS A 12 0.89 -1.09 -27.46
CA LYS A 12 0.69 -2.21 -28.40
C LYS A 12 0.66 -3.58 -27.72
N SER A 13 1.01 -3.69 -26.44
CA SER A 13 1.15 -4.97 -25.75
C SER A 13 -0.05 -5.37 -24.88
N GLY A 14 -1.09 -4.53 -24.78
CA GLY A 14 -2.27 -4.81 -23.95
C GLY A 14 -2.07 -4.59 -22.44
N HIS A 15 -0.90 -4.08 -22.02
CA HIS A 15 -0.50 -3.93 -20.61
C HIS A 15 -0.63 -2.50 -20.08
N GLU A 16 -1.41 -1.67 -20.77
CA GLU A 16 -1.49 -0.22 -20.49
C GLU A 16 -1.91 0.08 -19.05
N ASP A 17 -2.90 -0.63 -18.53
CA ASP A 17 -3.44 -0.34 -17.21
C ASP A 17 -2.47 -0.74 -16.09
N LEU A 18 -1.73 -1.84 -16.25
CA LEU A 18 -0.64 -2.18 -15.32
C LEU A 18 0.46 -1.12 -15.33
N HIS A 19 0.81 -0.60 -16.51
CA HIS A 19 1.78 0.50 -16.61
C HIS A 19 1.28 1.78 -15.94
N LYS A 20 -0.01 2.12 -16.11
CA LYS A 20 -0.63 3.25 -15.42
C LYS A 20 -0.59 3.06 -13.90
N ILE A 21 -1.01 1.90 -13.39
CA ILE A 21 -0.95 1.60 -11.94
C ILE A 21 0.47 1.78 -11.40
N ILE A 22 1.48 1.22 -12.07
CA ILE A 22 2.88 1.35 -11.64
C ILE A 22 3.34 2.81 -11.63
N SER A 23 2.92 3.60 -12.62
CA SER A 23 3.22 5.04 -12.73
C SER A 23 2.50 5.83 -11.64
N ASP A 24 1.23 5.54 -11.38
CA ASP A 24 0.43 6.22 -10.37
C ASP A 24 0.95 5.93 -8.97
N LEU A 25 1.48 4.74 -8.72
CA LEU A 25 2.16 4.42 -7.46
C LEU A 25 3.46 5.20 -7.27
N ASP A 26 4.20 5.47 -8.36
CA ASP A 26 5.35 6.40 -8.30
C ASP A 26 4.90 7.83 -7.98
N HIS A 27 3.82 8.27 -8.61
CA HIS A 27 3.26 9.59 -8.36
C HIS A 27 2.74 9.73 -6.92
N LEU A 28 2.03 8.72 -6.41
CA LEU A 28 1.55 8.68 -5.04
C LEU A 28 2.72 8.79 -4.04
N LYS A 29 3.79 8.03 -4.26
CA LYS A 29 5.01 8.08 -3.45
C LYS A 29 5.62 9.48 -3.44
N TYR A 30 5.82 10.06 -4.63
CA TYR A 30 6.39 11.40 -4.78
C TYR A 30 5.54 12.48 -4.09
N THR A 31 4.23 12.44 -4.29
CA THR A 31 3.30 13.39 -3.69
C THR A 31 3.31 13.28 -2.17
N HIS A 32 3.41 12.07 -1.62
CA HIS A 32 3.53 11.87 -0.17
C HIS A 32 4.86 12.39 0.37
N GLU A 33 5.99 12.12 -0.29
CA GLU A 33 7.31 12.66 0.08
C GLU A 33 7.30 14.20 0.06
N SER A 34 6.67 14.80 -0.95
CA SER A 34 6.52 16.24 -1.07
C SER A 34 5.70 16.82 0.10
N PHE A 35 4.58 16.16 0.46
CA PHE A 35 3.78 16.53 1.62
C PHE A 35 4.59 16.48 2.93
N THR A 36 5.28 15.37 3.19
CA THR A 36 6.13 15.20 4.38
C THR A 36 7.22 16.28 4.46
N ASN A 37 7.85 16.62 3.33
CA ASN A 37 8.86 17.67 3.29
C ASN A 37 8.27 19.05 3.60
N ALA A 38 7.14 19.41 3.00
CA ALA A 38 6.45 20.67 3.27
C ALA A 38 6.02 20.77 4.74
N GLN A 39 5.49 19.68 5.30
CA GLN A 39 5.14 19.57 6.72
C GLN A 39 6.38 19.81 7.61
N ASN A 40 7.51 19.15 7.32
CA ASN A 40 8.75 19.32 8.07
C ASN A 40 9.29 20.74 8.03
N THR A 41 9.36 21.36 6.85
CA THR A 41 9.80 22.75 6.70
C THR A 41 8.90 23.69 7.49
N THR A 42 7.59 23.45 7.50
CA THR A 42 6.62 24.27 8.24
C THR A 42 6.88 24.22 9.74
N TRP A 43 7.04 23.02 10.30
CA TRP A 43 7.34 22.84 11.72
C TRP A 43 8.72 23.35 12.12
N GLU A 44 9.73 23.16 11.28
CA GLU A 44 11.07 23.70 11.49
C GLU A 44 11.05 25.23 11.55
N ASN A 45 10.32 25.87 10.62
CA ASN A 45 10.17 27.33 10.59
C ASN A 45 9.43 27.85 11.83
N MET A 46 8.35 27.19 12.26
CA MET A 46 7.65 27.53 13.49
C MET A 46 8.55 27.42 14.73
N SER A 47 9.36 26.35 14.82
CA SER A 47 10.33 26.20 15.91
C SER A 47 11.43 27.27 15.87
N LYS A 48 11.96 27.59 14.69
CA LYS A 48 12.98 28.65 14.52
C LYS A 48 12.45 30.02 14.89
N TRP A 49 11.20 30.32 14.54
CA TRP A 49 10.53 31.56 14.95
C TRP A 49 10.37 31.61 16.47
N ALA A 50 9.82 30.55 17.08
CA ALA A 50 9.61 30.50 18.53
C ALA A 50 10.90 30.68 19.34
N CYS A 51 12.03 30.13 18.89
CA CYS A 51 13.34 30.33 19.54
C CYS A 51 13.83 31.78 19.58
N LYS A 52 13.26 32.68 18.77
CA LYS A 52 13.58 34.11 18.79
C LYS A 52 12.67 34.91 19.73
N GLU A 53 11.61 34.29 20.22
CA GLU A 53 10.67 34.92 21.13
C GLU A 53 11.20 34.94 22.56
N LYS A 54 10.86 36.00 23.32
CA LYS A 54 11.24 36.12 24.73
C LYS A 54 10.45 35.15 25.63
N ASN A 55 9.29 34.69 25.16
CA ASN A 55 8.42 33.82 25.92
C ASN A 55 8.96 32.38 25.95
N SER A 56 9.59 32.01 27.08
CA SER A 56 10.16 30.67 27.28
C SER A 56 9.14 29.54 27.13
N ALA A 57 7.85 29.78 27.42
CA ALA A 57 6.79 28.78 27.22
C ALA A 57 6.59 28.48 25.73
N MET A 58 6.63 29.50 24.88
CA MET A 58 6.50 29.32 23.43
C MET A 58 7.71 28.57 22.87
N THR A 59 8.92 28.99 23.25
CA THR A 59 10.15 28.33 22.81
C THR A 59 10.14 26.84 23.15
N ASP A 60 9.85 26.49 24.41
CA ASP A 60 9.86 25.11 24.88
C ASP A 60 8.75 24.26 24.22
N THR A 61 7.55 24.84 24.10
CA THR A 61 6.41 24.17 23.44
C THR A 61 6.72 23.85 21.99
N PHE A 62 7.17 24.82 21.20
CA PHE A 62 7.45 24.60 19.78
C PHE A 62 8.64 23.68 19.53
N GLN A 63 9.66 23.68 20.40
CA GLN A 63 10.75 22.70 20.33
C GLN A 63 10.22 21.27 20.50
N HIS A 64 9.31 21.05 21.46
CA HIS A 64 8.75 19.72 21.71
C HIS A 64 7.71 19.30 20.66
N LEU A 65 6.90 20.24 20.14
CA LEU A 65 6.03 19.97 19.00
C LEU A 65 6.83 19.60 17.75
N PHE A 66 7.96 20.26 17.51
CA PHE A 66 8.89 19.91 16.42
C PHE A 66 9.46 18.50 16.60
N GLN A 67 9.85 18.11 17.82
CA GLN A 67 10.29 16.74 18.10
C GLN A 67 9.20 15.70 17.78
N LEU A 68 7.95 15.98 18.13
CA LEU A 68 6.81 15.12 17.78
C LEU A 68 6.56 15.08 16.26
N ASN A 69 6.79 16.18 15.55
CA ASN A 69 6.72 16.19 14.09
C ASN A 69 7.84 15.36 13.42
N CYS A 70 9.05 15.35 13.99
CA CYS A 70 10.11 14.45 13.50
C CYS A 70 9.68 12.97 13.59
N LEU A 71 9.03 12.60 14.70
CA LEU A 71 8.47 11.26 14.90
C LEU A 71 7.32 10.97 13.92
N TRP A 72 6.47 11.96 13.62
CA TRP A 72 5.42 11.84 12.59
C TRP A 72 6.01 11.54 11.22
N SER A 73 7.11 12.22 10.87
CA SER A 73 7.81 11.99 9.61
C SER A 73 8.48 10.61 9.54
N GLU A 74 8.93 10.05 10.66
CA GLU A 74 9.42 8.66 10.71
C GLU A 74 8.30 7.67 10.36
N VAL A 75 7.12 7.84 10.95
CA VAL A 75 5.94 7.03 10.65
C VAL A 75 5.54 7.13 9.17
N GLN A 76 5.56 8.33 8.58
CA GLN A 76 5.27 8.50 7.15
C GLN A 76 6.30 7.84 6.24
N ARG A 77 7.59 7.82 6.64
CA ARG A 77 8.63 7.11 5.88
C ARG A 77 8.39 5.60 5.86
N GLU A 78 7.96 5.00 6.97
CA GLU A 78 7.58 3.59 7.01
C GLU A 78 6.45 3.29 6.01
N TYR A 79 5.44 4.16 5.95
CA TYR A 79 4.33 4.04 5.00
C TYR A 79 4.77 4.18 3.53
N ILE A 80 5.69 5.11 3.23
CA ILE A 80 6.27 5.26 1.88
C ILE A 80 6.94 3.96 1.41
N GLU A 81 7.60 3.21 2.29
CA GLU A 81 8.19 1.92 1.93
C GLU A 81 7.12 0.89 1.51
N SER A 82 5.93 0.90 2.13
CA SER A 82 4.82 0.03 1.72
C SER A 82 4.29 0.38 0.33
N ILE A 83 4.26 1.67 -0.07
CA ILE A 83 3.92 2.06 -1.44
C ILE A 83 4.92 1.47 -2.44
N LYS A 84 6.22 1.51 -2.12
CA LYS A 84 7.27 0.91 -2.97
C LYS A 84 7.08 -0.59 -3.12
N LYS A 85 6.72 -1.29 -2.04
CA LYS A 85 6.47 -2.73 -2.08
C LYS A 85 5.22 -3.09 -2.88
N LEU A 86 4.13 -2.35 -2.74
CA LEU A 86 2.94 -2.51 -3.58
C LEU A 86 3.27 -2.35 -5.07
N LYS A 87 4.06 -1.34 -5.43
CA LYS A 87 4.56 -1.16 -6.80
C LYS A 87 5.36 -2.37 -7.27
N MET A 88 6.20 -2.95 -6.41
CA MET A 88 6.96 -4.15 -6.76
C MET A 88 6.05 -5.36 -7.02
N GLN A 89 4.92 -5.48 -6.33
CA GLN A 89 3.94 -6.54 -6.63
C GLN A 89 3.34 -6.38 -8.02
N PHE A 90 2.92 -5.16 -8.42
CA PHE A 90 2.42 -4.92 -9.78
C PHE A 90 3.50 -5.11 -10.86
N LYS A 91 4.78 -4.83 -10.56
CA LYS A 91 5.89 -5.16 -11.45
C LYS A 91 6.07 -6.67 -11.64
N LYS A 92 5.88 -7.48 -10.59
CA LYS A 92 5.91 -8.95 -10.72
C LYS A 92 4.79 -9.45 -11.62
N ILE A 93 3.58 -8.89 -11.48
CA ILE A 93 2.44 -9.21 -12.34
C ILE A 93 2.77 -8.89 -13.80
N LEU A 94 3.23 -7.67 -14.08
CA LEU A 94 3.61 -7.26 -15.43
C LEU A 94 4.70 -8.18 -16.03
N GLN A 95 5.71 -8.53 -15.23
CA GLN A 95 6.77 -9.44 -15.69
C GLN A 95 6.22 -10.82 -16.05
N SER A 96 5.32 -11.36 -15.24
CA SER A 96 4.64 -12.63 -15.51
C SER A 96 3.83 -12.58 -16.81
N GLU A 97 3.10 -11.50 -17.07
CA GLU A 97 2.33 -11.34 -18.31
C GLU A 97 3.25 -11.26 -19.54
N LEU A 98 4.35 -10.51 -19.45
CA LEU A 98 5.36 -10.43 -20.51
C LEU A 98 6.01 -11.78 -20.81
N ASP A 99 6.24 -12.60 -19.79
CA ASP A 99 6.84 -13.93 -19.97
C ASP A 99 5.85 -14.96 -20.52
N LEU A 100 4.55 -14.81 -20.25
CA LEU A 100 3.49 -15.55 -20.91
C LEU A 100 3.35 -15.16 -22.39
N ASP A 101 3.40 -13.86 -22.70
CA ASP A 101 3.32 -13.36 -24.08
C ASP A 101 4.46 -13.88 -24.95
N LYS A 102 5.69 -13.89 -24.42
CA LYS A 102 6.85 -14.48 -25.10
C LYS A 102 6.62 -15.96 -25.43
N SER A 103 6.08 -16.73 -24.49
CA SER A 103 5.78 -18.15 -24.71
C SER A 103 4.66 -18.36 -25.73
N LYS A 104 3.61 -17.55 -25.70
CA LYS A 104 2.54 -17.58 -26.72
C LYS A 104 3.07 -17.21 -28.10
N ALA A 105 3.93 -16.20 -28.20
CA ALA A 105 4.56 -15.82 -29.46
C ALA A 105 5.46 -16.93 -30.01
N HIS A 106 6.21 -17.62 -29.14
CA HIS A 106 7.03 -18.78 -29.53
C HIS A 106 6.18 -19.94 -30.06
N LEU A 107 5.10 -20.29 -29.35
CA LEU A 107 4.16 -21.32 -29.82
C LEU A 107 3.57 -20.97 -31.18
N LYS A 108 3.11 -19.72 -31.36
CA LYS A 108 2.55 -19.24 -32.63
C LYS A 108 3.56 -19.36 -33.77
N HIS A 109 4.82 -19.01 -33.52
CA HIS A 109 5.89 -19.16 -34.51
C HIS A 109 6.13 -20.64 -34.89
N LEU A 110 6.14 -21.56 -33.91
CA LEU A 110 6.28 -22.99 -34.19
C LEU A 110 5.09 -23.53 -35.01
N GLN A 111 3.86 -23.14 -34.68
CA GLN A 111 2.65 -23.52 -35.42
C GLN A 111 2.67 -23.00 -36.87
N GLN A 112 3.14 -21.77 -37.08
CA GLN A 112 3.32 -21.21 -38.42
C GLN A 112 4.37 -22.00 -39.22
N LYS A 113 5.52 -22.29 -38.60
CA LYS A 113 6.60 -23.07 -39.21
C LYS A 113 6.14 -24.48 -39.58
N GLU A 114 5.37 -25.14 -38.71
CA GLU A 114 4.76 -26.44 -38.97
C GLU A 114 3.81 -26.37 -40.16
N SER A 115 2.86 -25.44 -40.15
CA SER A 115 1.87 -25.26 -41.23
C SER A 115 2.52 -24.98 -42.58
N GLU A 116 3.56 -24.14 -42.60
CA GLU A 116 4.33 -23.85 -43.81
C GLU A 116 5.09 -25.07 -44.32
N PHE A 117 5.68 -25.86 -43.42
CA PHE A 117 6.42 -27.06 -43.79
C PHE A 117 5.48 -28.15 -44.32
N VAL A 118 4.34 -28.37 -43.65
CA VAL A 118 3.28 -29.29 -44.12
C VAL A 118 2.83 -28.91 -45.53
N ARG A 119 2.66 -27.63 -45.83
CA ARG A 119 2.29 -27.17 -47.19
C ARG A 119 3.37 -27.45 -48.24
N LYS A 120 4.65 -27.39 -47.87
CA LYS A 120 5.81 -27.61 -48.76
C LYS A 120 6.24 -29.08 -48.84
N ALA A 121 5.75 -29.93 -47.93
CA ALA A 121 6.14 -31.33 -47.80
C ALA A 121 5.85 -32.17 -49.06
N SER A 122 4.91 -31.75 -49.90
CA SER A 122 4.61 -32.37 -51.20
C SER A 122 5.77 -32.34 -52.21
N GLN A 123 6.82 -31.55 -51.94
CA GLN A 123 8.00 -31.40 -52.80
C GLN A 123 9.23 -32.15 -52.25
N CYS A 124 9.10 -32.89 -51.15
CA CYS A 124 10.20 -33.59 -50.49
C CYS A 124 10.02 -35.12 -50.55
N PRO A 125 11.11 -35.90 -50.38
CA PRO A 125 11.01 -37.35 -50.19
C PRO A 125 10.10 -37.66 -49.00
N GLN A 126 9.15 -38.59 -49.18
CA GLN A 126 8.05 -38.85 -48.26
C GLN A 126 8.52 -39.19 -46.84
N GLU A 127 9.58 -39.98 -46.70
CA GLU A 127 10.10 -40.44 -45.40
C GLU A 127 10.78 -39.30 -44.62
N ALA A 128 11.62 -38.50 -45.29
CA ALA A 128 12.26 -37.32 -44.70
C ALA A 128 11.26 -36.20 -44.36
N ALA A 129 10.20 -36.07 -45.16
CA ALA A 129 9.11 -35.14 -44.89
C ALA A 129 8.30 -35.57 -43.64
N ALA A 130 7.99 -36.86 -43.51
CA ALA A 130 7.27 -37.41 -42.37
C ALA A 130 8.03 -37.24 -41.05
N GLU A 131 9.34 -37.54 -41.03
CA GLU A 131 10.18 -37.38 -39.84
C GLU A 131 10.21 -35.92 -39.37
N LYS A 132 10.41 -34.97 -40.29
CA LYS A 132 10.50 -33.55 -39.96
C LYS A 132 9.17 -32.95 -39.50
N ILE A 133 8.04 -33.41 -40.06
CA ILE A 133 6.70 -33.06 -39.56
C ILE A 133 6.53 -33.58 -38.13
N GLN A 134 6.91 -34.82 -37.85
CA GLN A 134 6.77 -35.39 -36.51
C GLN A 134 7.61 -34.62 -35.47
N ILE A 135 8.84 -34.22 -35.81
CA ILE A 135 9.68 -33.39 -34.93
C ILE A 135 9.01 -32.04 -34.64
N LEU A 136 8.48 -31.38 -35.67
CA LEU A 136 7.80 -30.08 -35.50
C LEU A 136 6.51 -30.21 -34.67
N ALA A 137 5.72 -31.25 -34.90
CA ALA A 137 4.51 -31.54 -34.12
C ALA A 137 4.85 -31.77 -32.63
N ASN A 138 5.92 -32.52 -32.35
CA ASN A 138 6.39 -32.73 -30.98
C ASN A 138 6.86 -31.41 -30.31
N GLN A 139 7.53 -30.52 -31.07
CA GLN A 139 7.94 -29.19 -30.57
C GLN A 139 6.73 -28.29 -30.28
N VAL A 140 5.73 -28.29 -31.17
CA VAL A 140 4.47 -27.56 -30.96
C VAL A 140 3.75 -28.08 -29.72
N GLN A 141 3.64 -29.40 -29.55
CA GLN A 141 2.98 -30.01 -28.39
C GLN A 141 3.69 -29.67 -27.08
N THR A 142 5.03 -29.73 -27.07
CA THR A 142 5.85 -29.35 -25.91
C THR A 142 5.65 -27.87 -25.57
N SER A 143 5.72 -26.99 -26.57
CA SER A 143 5.50 -25.55 -26.38
C SER A 143 4.06 -25.24 -25.95
N HIS A 144 3.07 -26.02 -26.39
CA HIS A 144 1.68 -25.85 -25.99
C HIS A 144 1.49 -26.19 -24.52
N THR A 145 2.09 -27.29 -24.06
CA THR A 145 2.10 -27.69 -22.64
C THR A 145 2.73 -26.62 -21.76
N GLU A 146 3.86 -26.06 -22.21
CA GLU A 146 4.54 -24.97 -21.51
C GLU A 146 3.69 -23.69 -21.42
N VAL A 147 3.00 -23.31 -22.49
CA VAL A 147 2.07 -22.17 -22.46
C VAL A 147 0.96 -22.41 -21.44
N ASN A 148 0.36 -23.60 -21.41
CA ASN A 148 -0.71 -23.93 -20.46
C ASN A 148 -0.22 -23.85 -19.01
N ARG A 149 0.99 -24.35 -18.72
CA ARG A 149 1.63 -24.21 -17.40
C ARG A 149 1.79 -22.73 -17.03
N LYS A 150 2.33 -21.92 -17.94
CA LYS A 150 2.53 -20.48 -17.69
C LYS A 150 1.24 -19.69 -17.53
N VAL A 151 0.14 -20.10 -18.18
CA VAL A 151 -1.18 -19.48 -17.96
C VAL A 151 -1.57 -19.63 -16.49
N VAL A 152 -1.46 -20.84 -15.94
CA VAL A 152 -1.81 -21.11 -14.53
C VAL A 152 -0.88 -20.32 -13.58
N GLU A 153 0.43 -20.32 -13.85
CA GLU A 153 1.39 -19.58 -13.04
C GLU A 153 1.16 -18.07 -13.07
N ASN A 154 0.74 -17.54 -14.22
CA ASN A 154 0.43 -16.13 -14.36
C ASN A 154 -0.78 -15.72 -13.53
N GLU A 155 -1.86 -16.50 -13.57
CA GLU A 155 -3.05 -16.24 -12.77
C GLU A 155 -2.77 -16.39 -11.27
N ASN A 156 -1.97 -17.38 -10.88
CA ASN A 156 -1.50 -17.50 -9.49
C ASN A 156 -0.67 -16.29 -9.06
N THR A 157 0.25 -15.82 -9.91
CA THR A 157 1.08 -14.65 -9.63
C THR A 157 0.24 -13.40 -9.43
N LYS A 158 -0.79 -13.19 -10.26
CA LYS A 158 -1.76 -12.09 -10.10
C LYS A 158 -2.42 -12.12 -8.73
N VAL A 159 -3.05 -13.24 -8.39
CA VAL A 159 -3.81 -13.36 -7.14
C VAL A 159 -2.90 -13.16 -5.92
N ILE A 160 -1.76 -13.84 -5.89
CA ILE A 160 -0.82 -13.77 -4.76
C ILE A 160 -0.24 -12.36 -4.63
N ALA A 161 0.32 -11.81 -5.72
CA ALA A 161 0.95 -10.49 -5.67
C ALA A 161 -0.06 -9.38 -5.33
N THR A 162 -1.28 -9.44 -5.87
CA THR A 162 -2.35 -8.50 -5.52
C THR A 162 -2.74 -8.64 -4.04
N LYS A 163 -2.98 -9.86 -3.56
CA LYS A 163 -3.33 -10.09 -2.15
C LYS A 163 -2.24 -9.56 -1.22
N ASP A 164 -1.00 -9.97 -1.43
CA ASP A 164 0.14 -9.58 -0.59
C ASP A 164 0.36 -8.07 -0.60
N GLY A 165 0.26 -7.45 -1.79
CA GLY A 165 0.43 -6.01 -1.94
C GLY A 165 -0.67 -5.21 -1.25
N LEU A 166 -1.94 -5.60 -1.44
CA LEU A 166 -3.09 -4.92 -0.85
C LEU A 166 -3.18 -5.13 0.66
N ASP A 167 -2.83 -6.33 1.14
CA ASP A 167 -2.75 -6.61 2.57
C ASP A 167 -1.67 -5.72 3.22
N GLU A 168 -0.45 -5.73 2.67
CA GLU A 168 0.66 -4.95 3.23
C GLU A 168 0.39 -3.44 3.24
N ILE A 169 -0.13 -2.86 2.15
CA ILE A 169 -0.43 -1.42 2.12
C ILE A 169 -1.57 -1.06 3.07
N SER A 170 -2.59 -1.91 3.20
CA SER A 170 -3.73 -1.68 4.09
C SER A 170 -3.29 -1.71 5.55
N GLN A 171 -2.46 -2.68 5.92
CA GLN A 171 -1.86 -2.72 7.26
C GLN A 171 -1.01 -1.49 7.51
N SER A 172 -0.19 -1.07 6.55
CA SER A 172 0.65 0.12 6.67
C SER A 172 -0.16 1.40 6.87
N TYR A 173 -1.31 1.55 6.18
CA TYR A 173 -2.24 2.65 6.41
C TYR A 173 -2.77 2.67 7.85
N ILE A 174 -3.22 1.53 8.37
CA ILE A 174 -3.73 1.42 9.74
C ILE A 174 -2.64 1.83 10.73
N GLN A 175 -1.44 1.27 10.58
CA GLN A 175 -0.29 1.58 11.45
C GLN A 175 0.06 3.08 11.41
N MET A 176 0.07 3.68 10.21
CA MET A 176 0.32 5.11 10.05
C MET A 176 -0.73 5.94 10.79
N VAL A 177 -2.01 5.63 10.60
CA VAL A 177 -3.13 6.37 11.23
C VAL A 177 -3.08 6.25 12.76
N ASP A 178 -2.87 5.04 13.28
CA ASP A 178 -2.84 4.81 14.73
C ASP A 178 -1.65 5.51 15.39
N LYS A 179 -0.44 5.34 14.84
CA LYS A 179 0.76 5.99 15.36
C LYS A 179 0.64 7.52 15.27
N ASN A 180 0.13 8.05 14.16
CA ASN A 180 -0.12 9.47 14.02
C ASN A 180 -1.20 9.98 14.99
N SER A 181 -2.20 9.16 15.33
CA SER A 181 -3.19 9.51 16.37
C SER A 181 -2.54 9.66 17.75
N ILE A 182 -1.58 8.79 18.10
CA ILE A 182 -0.79 8.92 19.34
C ILE A 182 -0.04 10.24 19.35
N ILE A 183 0.62 10.60 18.25
CA ILE A 183 1.39 11.84 18.12
C ILE A 183 0.48 13.07 18.19
N ALA A 184 -0.64 13.07 17.46
CA ALA A 184 -1.59 14.18 17.45
C ALA A 184 -2.17 14.45 18.85
N ARG A 185 -2.49 13.40 19.62
CA ARG A 185 -2.94 13.54 21.01
C ARG A 185 -1.85 14.17 21.87
N ALA A 186 -0.61 13.69 21.76
CA ALA A 186 0.51 14.27 22.50
C ALA A 186 0.74 15.75 22.14
N GLN A 187 0.63 16.12 20.86
CA GLN A 187 0.70 17.53 20.44
C GLN A 187 -0.42 18.37 21.06
N TYR A 188 -1.64 17.84 21.07
CA TYR A 188 -2.79 18.50 21.68
C TYR A 188 -2.62 18.68 23.20
N ASP A 189 -2.12 17.67 23.90
CA ASP A 189 -1.86 17.74 25.34
C ASP A 189 -0.76 18.76 25.67
N ILE A 190 0.28 18.85 24.85
CA ILE A 190 1.32 19.89 24.98
C ILE A 190 0.71 21.30 24.84
N VAL A 191 -0.17 21.51 23.86
CA VAL A 191 -0.83 22.81 23.66
C VAL A 191 -1.68 23.19 24.87
N LYS A 192 -2.31 22.24 25.56
CA LYS A 192 -3.08 22.51 26.78
C LYS A 192 -2.25 23.00 27.97
N ILE A 193 -0.96 22.67 28.00
CA ILE A 193 -0.04 23.13 29.04
C ILE A 193 0.29 24.61 28.83
N LEU A 194 0.08 25.15 27.61
CA LEU A 194 0.27 26.58 27.39
C LEU A 194 -0.68 27.38 28.29
N PRO A 195 -0.13 28.22 29.17
CA PRO A 195 -0.92 29.01 30.10
C PRO A 195 -1.80 30.06 29.39
N ASN A 196 -3.08 30.12 29.79
CA ASN A 196 -4.04 31.12 29.34
C ASN A 196 -3.83 32.45 30.07
N PHE A 197 -2.86 33.24 29.63
CA PHE A 197 -2.54 34.50 30.29
C PHE A 197 -3.36 35.66 29.72
N ARG A 198 -4.51 35.93 30.32
CA ARG A 198 -5.16 37.24 30.17
C ARG A 198 -4.56 38.17 31.22
N ASN A 199 -3.77 39.16 30.80
CA ASN A 199 -3.36 40.34 31.59
C ASN A 199 -2.08 40.26 32.48
N GLN A 200 -1.05 39.46 32.16
CA GLN A 200 0.25 39.51 32.86
C GLN A 200 1.41 39.86 31.90
N GLU A 201 2.49 40.46 32.41
CA GLU A 201 3.74 40.68 31.64
C GLU A 201 4.45 39.34 31.41
N LEU A 202 4.26 38.78 30.22
CA LEU A 202 4.61 37.39 29.88
C LEU A 202 6.10 37.13 29.62
N GLN A 203 6.85 38.19 29.41
CA GLN A 203 8.22 38.13 28.94
C GLN A 203 9.22 37.60 29.98
N ASN A 204 8.85 37.59 31.28
CA ASN A 204 9.78 37.27 32.37
C ASN A 204 9.29 36.16 33.31
N VAL A 205 8.16 35.51 33.04
CA VAL A 205 7.62 34.44 33.89
C VAL A 205 8.28 33.11 33.54
N ARG A 206 8.83 32.41 34.54
CA ARG A 206 9.39 31.06 34.38
C ARG A 206 8.26 30.09 34.04
N PHE A 207 8.37 29.40 32.90
CA PHE A 207 7.39 28.40 32.47
C PHE A 207 7.53 27.09 33.28
N PRO A 208 6.52 26.68 34.08
CA PRO A 208 6.61 25.47 34.91
C PRO A 208 6.28 24.17 34.14
N GLY A 209 5.59 24.26 33.01
CA GLY A 209 5.07 23.10 32.25
C GLY A 209 6.12 22.26 31.52
N SER A 210 7.38 22.70 31.50
CA SER A 210 8.46 22.06 30.75
C SER A 210 8.69 20.59 31.12
N ALA A 211 8.59 20.23 32.40
CA ALA A 211 8.76 18.85 32.84
C ALA A 211 7.62 17.94 32.37
N GLU A 212 6.40 18.45 32.37
CA GLU A 212 5.20 17.73 31.93
C GLU A 212 5.23 17.52 30.41
N ILE A 213 5.60 18.54 29.63
CA ILE A 213 5.79 18.43 28.18
C ILE A 213 6.83 17.36 27.85
N ARG A 214 7.99 17.35 28.53
CA ARG A 214 9.01 16.30 28.32
C ARG A 214 8.45 14.91 28.59
N ASN A 215 7.64 14.74 29.63
CA ASN A 215 7.00 13.48 29.94
C ASN A 215 6.00 13.05 28.84
N ILE A 216 5.19 13.97 28.31
CA ILE A 216 4.26 13.70 27.21
C ILE A 216 5.02 13.21 25.96
N VAL A 217 6.10 13.90 25.58
CA VAL A 217 6.93 13.49 24.43
C VAL A 217 7.55 12.11 24.67
N HIS A 218 8.05 11.87 25.89
CA HIS A 218 8.61 10.56 26.27
C HIS A 218 7.56 9.45 26.14
N MET A 219 6.36 9.65 26.69
CA MET A 219 5.27 8.67 26.62
C MET A 219 4.81 8.42 25.18
N ALA A 220 4.72 9.46 24.35
CA ALA A 220 4.40 9.32 22.94
C ALA A 220 5.42 8.42 22.21
N LYS A 221 6.72 8.65 22.45
CA LYS A 221 7.80 7.82 21.90
C LYS A 221 7.69 6.37 22.35
N GLN A 222 7.47 6.14 23.65
CA GLN A 222 7.29 4.78 24.19
C GLN A 222 6.08 4.08 23.59
N ASN A 223 4.94 4.76 23.47
CA ASN A 223 3.72 4.18 22.90
C ASN A 223 3.88 3.82 21.42
N ILE A 224 4.69 4.55 20.66
CA ILE A 224 5.01 4.20 19.27
C ILE A 224 5.96 3.00 19.22
N ILE A 225 6.98 2.94 20.09
CA ILE A 225 7.90 1.79 20.15
C ILE A 225 7.15 0.51 20.54
N LEU A 226 6.22 0.60 21.49
CA LEU A 226 5.44 -0.52 21.99
C LEU A 226 4.19 -0.79 21.15
N TYR A 227 3.96 -0.02 20.09
CA TYR A 227 2.77 -0.14 19.26
C TYR A 227 2.70 -1.55 18.65
N LYS A 228 1.53 -2.19 18.84
CA LYS A 228 1.19 -3.46 18.23
C LYS A 228 -0.03 -3.24 17.34
N PRO A 229 0.03 -3.58 16.05
CA PRO A 229 -1.13 -3.44 15.18
C PRO A 229 -2.24 -4.37 15.66
N TYR A 230 -3.48 -3.88 15.65
CA TYR A 230 -4.64 -4.71 15.93
C TYR A 230 -4.96 -5.57 14.71
N PHE A 231 -4.40 -6.77 14.66
CA PHE A 231 -4.73 -7.75 13.63
C PHE A 231 -5.91 -8.61 14.09
N HIS A 232 -7.02 -8.59 13.36
CA HIS A 232 -8.00 -9.67 13.44
C HIS A 232 -7.32 -10.94 12.91
N ASN A 233 -6.87 -11.82 13.80
CA ASN A 233 -6.43 -13.17 13.48
C ASN A 233 -7.59 -13.94 12.82
N THR A 234 -7.72 -13.85 11.51
CA THR A 234 -8.64 -14.67 10.71
C THR A 234 -7.99 -15.96 10.20
N SER A 235 -6.72 -16.20 10.56
CA SER A 235 -5.93 -17.37 10.12
C SER A 235 -5.79 -18.48 11.15
N SER A 236 -6.53 -18.44 12.27
CA SER A 236 -6.63 -19.63 13.11
C SER A 236 -7.50 -20.64 12.36
N PRO A 237 -6.95 -21.81 11.92
CA PRO A 237 -7.82 -22.88 11.43
C PRO A 237 -8.84 -23.19 12.53
N PRO A 238 -10.12 -23.42 12.19
CA PRO A 238 -11.10 -23.79 13.20
C PRO A 238 -10.54 -24.99 13.98
N PRO A 239 -10.64 -24.99 15.33
CA PRO A 239 -10.18 -26.11 16.12
C PRO A 239 -10.78 -27.40 15.56
N PRO A 240 -10.06 -28.54 15.58
CA PRO A 240 -10.42 -29.77 14.88
C PRO A 240 -11.75 -30.43 15.33
N TYR A 241 -12.51 -29.78 16.22
CA TYR A 241 -13.82 -30.20 16.69
C TYR A 241 -14.82 -29.03 16.73
N ALA A 242 -14.77 -28.11 15.75
CA ALA A 242 -15.94 -27.26 15.47
C ALA A 242 -17.04 -28.16 14.90
N VAL A 243 -17.74 -28.87 15.79
CA VAL A 243 -18.95 -29.62 15.47
C VAL A 243 -19.88 -28.65 14.78
N VAL A 244 -20.20 -28.96 13.53
CA VAL A 244 -21.28 -28.32 12.78
C VAL A 244 -22.55 -28.60 13.56
N ALA A 245 -22.90 -27.71 14.49
CA ALA A 245 -24.19 -27.70 15.15
C ALA A 245 -25.20 -27.21 14.10
N ASN A 246 -25.57 -28.13 13.22
CA ASN A 246 -26.71 -27.96 12.36
C ASN A 246 -27.95 -28.12 13.25
N GLN A 247 -28.55 -27.02 13.68
CA GLN A 247 -29.94 -27.02 14.12
C GLN A 247 -30.54 -25.63 14.02
N ASN A 248 -31.36 -25.49 12.98
CA ASN A 248 -32.51 -24.60 12.88
C ASN A 248 -32.96 -24.03 14.23
N SER A 249 -32.83 -22.72 14.39
CA SER A 249 -33.72 -21.94 15.23
C SER A 249 -33.91 -20.56 14.61
N SER A 250 -35.07 -20.44 13.96
CA SER A 250 -35.88 -19.23 13.92
C SER A 250 -35.31 -18.02 13.17
N ARG A 251 -35.69 -18.02 11.89
CA ARG A 251 -36.00 -16.84 11.09
C ARG A 251 -37.07 -15.98 11.80
N SER A 252 -36.64 -15.03 12.62
CA SER A 252 -37.41 -13.88 13.16
C SER A 252 -36.40 -13.03 13.95
N SER A 253 -36.13 -11.76 13.71
CA SER A 253 -36.99 -10.69 13.23
C SER A 253 -36.08 -9.53 12.80
N LEU A 254 -36.07 -9.24 11.50
CA LEU A 254 -35.82 -7.90 10.98
C LEU A 254 -37.15 -7.17 11.12
N GLU A 255 -37.34 -6.40 12.19
CA GLU A 255 -38.31 -5.30 12.26
C GLU A 255 -38.19 -4.60 13.63
N ASN A 256 -38.33 -3.27 13.60
CA ASN A 256 -38.43 -2.33 14.72
C ASN A 256 -37.14 -1.80 15.35
N SER A 257 -36.49 -0.87 14.63
CA SER A 257 -35.90 0.31 15.28
C SER A 257 -35.85 1.51 14.33
N TYR A 258 -37.02 1.89 13.81
CA TYR A 258 -37.31 3.25 13.36
C TYR A 258 -38.60 3.67 14.04
N ASN A 259 -38.49 4.30 15.22
CA ASN A 259 -39.44 5.26 15.78
C ASN A 259 -39.00 5.66 17.19
N SER A 260 -38.31 6.79 17.30
CA SER A 260 -38.41 7.67 18.46
C SER A 260 -38.00 9.07 18.00
N LEU A 261 -38.99 9.73 17.39
CA LEU A 261 -39.04 11.18 17.27
C LEU A 261 -39.19 11.77 18.67
N SER A 262 -38.24 12.62 19.05
CA SER A 262 -38.38 13.50 20.22
C SER A 262 -39.54 14.47 20.02
N PRO A 263 -40.38 14.75 21.04
CA PRO A 263 -41.43 15.74 20.93
C PRO A 263 -40.86 17.15 21.11
N VAL A 264 -41.24 18.04 20.18
CA VAL A 264 -41.08 19.49 20.29
C VAL A 264 -42.08 20.01 21.33
N PRO A 265 -41.66 20.77 22.36
CA PRO A 265 -42.58 21.53 23.19
C PRO A 265 -42.85 22.89 22.53
N GLY A 266 -44.11 23.16 22.19
CA GLY A 266 -44.58 24.51 21.89
C GLY A 266 -45.29 25.10 23.10
N VAL A 267 -44.78 26.23 23.60
CA VAL A 267 -45.46 27.53 23.75
C VAL A 267 -44.39 28.61 23.63
#